data_AF-A0A948FQA0-F1
#
_entry.id   AF-A0A948FQA0-F1
#
_cell.length_a   1.000
_cell.length_b   1.000
_cell.length_c   1.000
_cell.angle_alpha   90.00
_cell.angle_beta   90.00
_cell.angle_gamma   90.00
#
_symmetry.space_group_name_H-M   'P 1'
#
loop_
_entity.id
_entity.type
_entity.pdbx_description
1 polymer ?
#
loop_
_entity_poly.entity_id
_entity_poly.type
_entity_poly.pdbx_seq_one_letter_code
_entity_poly.pdbx_strand_id
1 'polypeptide(L)' 'MDIQLVGGKITLYVPKEIGVQLYFKQLAGSLELTDFDVKEDKYFESKNIKTASKVVKININSGISRFKLLWE' A
#
# COMPACT_ATOMS: atom_id res chain seq x y z
N MET A 1 -8.85 -5.57 -1.31
CA MET A 1 -8.05 -6.53 -0.54
C MET A 1 -7.86 -5.94 0.84
N ASP A 2 -8.14 -6.73 1.87
CA ASP A 2 -8.09 -6.27 3.25
C ASP A 2 -7.10 -7.14 4.04
N ILE A 3 -6.15 -6.50 4.71
CA ILE A 3 -5.08 -7.16 5.48
C ILE A 3 -5.17 -6.70 6.93
N GLN A 4 -5.26 -7.65 7.86
CA GLN A 4 -5.23 -7.39 9.31
C GLN A 4 -4.17 -8.25 10.00
N LEU A 5 -3.33 -7.62 10.81
CA LEU A 5 -2.30 -8.31 11.60
C LEU A 5 -1.96 -7.55 12.89
N VAL A 6 -1.61 -8.30 13.94
CA VAL A 6 -1.13 -7.69 15.20
C VAL A 6 0.31 -7.22 15.07
N GLY A 7 1.16 -7.98 14.36
CA GLY A 7 2.51 -7.54 14.02
C GLY A 7 3.19 -8.46 13.03
N GLY A 8 4.20 -7.93 12.33
CA GLY A 8 4.95 -8.67 11.32
C GLY A 8 5.45 -7.82 10.17
N LYS A 9 5.93 -8.49 9.12
CA LYS A 9 6.39 -7.86 7.88
C LYS A 9 5.41 -8.18 6.77
N ILE A 10 4.98 -7.16 6.04
CA ILE A 10 4.10 -7.29 4.88
C ILE A 10 4.90 -6.83 3.66
N THR A 11 4.96 -7.68 2.64
CA THR A 11 5.53 -7.31 1.35
C THR A 11 4.53 -7.66 0.27
N LEU A 12 4.12 -6.66 -0.51
CA LEU A 12 3.21 -6.84 -1.63
C LEU A 12 3.98 -6.64 -2.93
N TYR A 13 3.79 -7.59 -3.84
CA TYR A 13 4.29 -7.53 -5.20
C TYR A 13 3.13 -7.15 -6.11
N VAL A 14 3.27 -6.05 -6.83
CA VAL A 14 2.22 -5.50 -7.68
C VAL A 14 2.78 -5.27 -9.08
N PRO A 15 2.12 -5.79 -10.13
CA PRO A 15 2.52 -5.51 -11.51
C PRO A 15 2.45 -4.02 -11.84
N LYS A 16 3.42 -3.51 -12.60
CA LYS A 16 3.48 -2.08 -13.00
C LYS A 16 2.27 -1.59 -13.80
N GLU A 17 1.52 -2.47 -14.44
CA GLU A 17 0.29 -2.12 -15.16
C GLU A 17 -0.94 -1.90 -14.25
N ILE A 18 -0.83 -2.22 -12.95
CA ILE A 18 -1.89 -2.08 -11.96
C ILE A 18 -1.69 -0.80 -11.15
N GLY A 19 -2.76 -0.02 -11.03
CA GLY A 19 -2.85 1.13 -10.15
C GLY A 19 -3.26 0.68 -8.75
N VAL A 20 -2.73 1.33 -7.72
CA VAL A 20 -2.96 0.97 -6.32
C VAL A 20 -3.52 2.16 -5.57
N GLN A 21 -4.65 1.94 -4.91
CA GLN A 21 -5.19 2.80 -3.87
C GLN A 21 -4.97 2.11 -2.53
N LEU A 22 -4.14 2.70 -1.68
CA LEU A 22 -3.72 2.11 -0.41
C LEU A 22 -4.22 2.96 0.76
N TYR A 23 -5.04 2.36 1.61
CA TYR A 23 -5.31 2.85 2.95
C TYR A 23 -4.43 2.08 3.94
N PHE A 24 -3.56 2.77 4.68
CA PHE A 24 -2.60 2.15 5.58
C PHE A 24 -2.66 2.73 6.98
N LYS A 25 -3.16 1.94 7.93
CA LYS A 25 -3.21 2.27 9.35
C LYS A 25 -2.30 1.33 10.14
N GLN A 26 -1.33 1.89 10.85
CA GLN A 26 -0.49 1.14 11.79
C GLN A 26 -0.42 1.84 13.15
N LEU A 27 -0.18 1.07 14.22
CA LEU A 27 0.12 1.63 15.55
C LEU A 27 1.59 2.07 15.65
N ALA A 28 2.53 1.24 15.19
CA ALA A 28 3.95 1.54 15.19
C ALA A 28 4.71 0.79 14.07
N GLY A 29 5.82 1.35 13.61
CA GLY A 29 6.69 0.71 12.60
C GLY A 29 6.95 1.59 11.37
N SER A 30 7.15 0.98 10.21
CA SER A 30 7.54 1.71 8.99
C SER A 30 6.70 1.34 7.77
N LEU A 31 6.44 2.35 6.94
CA LEU A 31 5.78 2.25 5.65
C LEU A 31 6.78 2.67 4.57
N GLU A 32 7.18 1.73 3.71
CA GLU A 32 8.07 1.98 2.58
C GLU A 32 7.28 1.86 1.27
N LEU A 33 7.04 3.01 0.63
CA LEU A 33 6.35 3.10 -0.65
C LEU A 33 7.26 3.78 -1.68
N THR A 34 7.25 3.27 -2.91
CA THR A 34 7.96 3.87 -4.05
C THR A 34 6.96 4.15 -5.16
N ASP A 35 7.01 5.34 -5.74
CA ASP A 35 6.05 5.81 -6.76
C ASP A 35 4.59 5.90 -6.28
N PHE A 36 4.42 6.39 -5.06
CA PHE A 36 3.12 6.77 -4.51
C PHE A 36 3.07 8.27 -4.23
N ASP A 37 1.90 8.84 -4.45
CA ASP A 37 1.51 10.14 -3.95
C ASP A 37 0.73 9.96 -2.65
N VAL A 38 0.99 10.83 -1.66
CA VAL A 38 0.15 10.96 -0.47
C VAL A 38 -1.04 11.85 -0.83
N LYS A 39 -2.27 11.35 -0.69
CA LYS A 39 -3.48 12.15 -0.95
C LYS A 39 -4.05 12.74 0.33
N GLU A 40 -4.21 11.89 1.35
CA GLU A 40 -4.79 12.25 2.65
C GLU A 40 -4.08 11.50 3.79
N ASP A 41 -4.45 11.79 5.04
CA ASP A 41 -3.93 11.03 6.18
C ASP A 41 -4.21 9.53 5.99
N LYS A 42 -3.15 8.73 6.01
CA LYS A 42 -3.17 7.26 5.80
C LYS A 42 -3.61 6.79 4.41
N TYR A 43 -3.80 7.68 3.44
CA TYR A 43 -4.24 7.30 2.08
C TYR A 43 -3.20 7.66 1.01
N PHE A 44 -2.85 6.67 0.20
CA PHE A 44 -1.80 6.74 -0.80
C PHE A 44 -2.32 6.21 -2.14
N GLU A 45 -1.90 6.83 -3.24
CA GLU A 45 -2.21 6.35 -4.59
C GLU A 45 -0.93 6.19 -5.39
N SER A 46 -0.84 5.14 -6.19
CA SER A 46 0.28 4.96 -7.08
C SER A 46 0.29 6.01 -8.20
N LYS A 47 1.48 6.46 -8.61
CA LYS A 47 1.62 7.49 -9.66
C LYS A 47 1.05 7.07 -11.01
N ASN A 48 1.03 5.77 -11.31
CA ASN A 48 0.48 5.21 -12.55
C ASN A 48 -1.05 5.10 -12.54
N ILE A 49 -1.77 5.53 -11.48
CA ILE A 49 -3.20 5.24 -11.32
C ILE A 49 -4.09 5.72 -12.48
N LYS A 50 -3.70 6.82 -13.15
CA LYS A 50 -4.42 7.36 -14.31
C LYS A 50 -4.18 6.59 -15.61
N THR A 51 -3.05 5.90 -15.72
CA THR A 51 -2.64 5.14 -16.91
C THR A 51 -2.73 3.63 -16.71
N ALA A 52 -3.11 3.19 -15.50
CA ALA A 52 -3.22 1.79 -15.15
C ALA A 52 -4.39 1.11 -15.88
N SER A 53 -4.18 -0.15 -16.26
CA SER A 53 -5.21 -0.97 -16.91
C SER A 53 -6.34 -1.34 -15.95
N LYS A 54 -6.01 -1.48 -14.65
CA LYS A 54 -6.93 -1.78 -13.56
C LYS A 54 -6.43 -1.11 -12.29
N VAL A 55 -7.34 -0.87 -11.35
CA VAL A 55 -7.04 -0.28 -10.04
C VAL A 55 -7.44 -1.25 -8.94
N VAL A 56 -6.53 -1.48 -7.99
CA VAL A 56 -6.77 -2.30 -6.81
C VAL A 56 -6.81 -1.42 -5.57
N LYS A 57 -7.84 -1.61 -4.76
CA LYS A 57 -7.97 -1.02 -3.43
C LYS A 57 -7.41 -1.97 -2.38
N ILE A 58 -6.47 -1.49 -1.58
CA ILE A 58 -5.78 -2.23 -0.54
C ILE A 58 -5.99 -1.50 0.78
N ASN A 59 -6.60 -2.15 1.76
CA ASN A 59 -6.73 -1.61 3.10
C ASN A 59 -5.91 -2.45 4.07
N ILE A 60 -5.06 -1.81 4.85
CA ILE A 60 -4.19 -2.48 5.81
C ILE A 60 -4.40 -1.84 7.18
N ASN A 61 -4.71 -2.69 8.15
CA ASN A 61 -4.78 -2.31 9.54
C ASN A 61 -3.84 -3.22 10.34
N SER A 62 -2.79 -2.63 10.91
CA SER A 62 -1.77 -3.37 11.63
C SER A 62 -1.44 -2.77 12.99
N GLY A 63 -0.97 -3.62 13.90
CA GLY A 63 -0.33 -3.17 15.13
C GLY A 63 1.10 -2.68 14.86
N ILE A 64 2.09 -3.51 15.20
CA ILE A 64 3.52 -3.20 14.98
C ILE A 64 4.01 -3.88 13.70
N SER A 65 4.21 -3.12 12.62
CA SER A 65 4.55 -3.73 11.33
C SER A 65 5.57 -2.95 10.50
N ARG A 66 6.24 -3.66 9.59
CA ARG A 66 6.94 -3.06 8.46
C ARG A 66 6.24 -3.43 7.17
N PHE A 67 5.77 -2.46 6.43
CA PHE A 67 5.13 -2.66 5.13
C PHE A 67 6.04 -2.17 4.00
N LYS A 68 6.13 -2.96 2.94
CA LYS A 68 6.79 -2.59 1.69
C LYS A 68 5.94 -3.01 0.49
N LEU A 69 5.84 -2.14 -0.51
CA LEU A 69 5.28 -2.49 -1.82
C LEU A 69 6.40 -2.48 -2.87
N LEU A 70 6.48 -3.54 -3.65
CA LEU A 70 7.45 -3.72 -4.72
C LEU A 70 6.72 -3.83 -6.07
N TRP A 71 7.24 -3.11 -7.06
CA TRP A 71 6.78 -3.19 -8.43
C TRP A 71 7.44 -4.39 -9.13
N GLU A 72 6.64 -5.26 -9.73
CA GLU A 72 7.09 -6.32 -10.65
C GLU A 72 6.86 -5.92 -12.10
#